data_AF-A0A956SFA0-F1
#
_entry.id   AF-A0A956SFA0-F1
#
_cell.length_a   1.000
_cell.length_b   1.000
_cell.length_c   1.000
_cell.angle_alpha   90.00
_cell.angle_beta   90.00
_cell.angle_gamma   90.00
#
_symmetry.space_group_name_H-M   'P 1'
#
loop_
_entity.id
_entity.type
_entity.pdbx_description
1 polymer ?
#
loop_
_entity_poly.entity_id
_entity_poly.type
_entity_poly.pdbx_seq_one_letter_code
_entity_poly.pdbx_strand_id
1 'polypeptide(L)'
;MKPLLPALAILALAVSTSFSQSVVNSSVIPCDALGGVIVCPDMPNPIPATKVTVVVRDAGNNPMPNVPVNLGFGSGAINVCPGAILSGVTNANGEAFLLLAAGGCDQNPSAAKIVANGIPLRTFVVKSPDFDGAGGDKAVNLADLASFSSGVPCHDYDNNGTVGLSDLIVFAQAFVNPAWCP
;
A
#
# COMPACT_ATOMS: atom_id res chain seq x y z
N MET A 1 -56.09 45.08 -7.34
CA MET A 1 -55.10 44.60 -8.32
C MET A 1 -53.82 44.28 -7.58
N LYS A 2 -53.46 42.99 -7.48
CA LYS A 2 -52.14 42.50 -7.04
C LYS A 2 -51.89 41.19 -7.78
N PRO A 3 -50.94 41.13 -8.73
CA PRO A 3 -50.70 39.91 -9.49
C PRO A 3 -49.89 38.91 -8.65
N LEU A 4 -50.30 37.65 -8.70
CA LEU A 4 -49.55 36.48 -8.25
C LEU A 4 -48.49 36.14 -9.32
N LEU A 5 -47.21 36.15 -8.95
CA LEU A 5 -46.17 35.47 -9.73
C LEU A 5 -45.98 34.04 -9.18
N PRO A 6 -46.01 32.99 -10.02
CA PRO A 6 -45.49 31.70 -9.62
C PRO A 6 -43.98 31.66 -9.89
N ALA A 7 -43.19 31.45 -8.83
CA ALA A 7 -41.76 31.17 -8.95
C ALA A 7 -41.57 29.76 -9.52
N LEU A 8 -41.04 29.69 -10.74
CA LEU A 8 -40.65 28.45 -11.40
C LEU A 8 -39.27 28.03 -10.86
N ALA A 9 -39.24 27.07 -9.94
CA ALA A 9 -38.01 26.46 -9.46
C ALA A 9 -37.58 25.36 -10.45
N ILE A 10 -36.55 25.65 -11.26
CA ILE A 10 -35.90 24.65 -12.12
C ILE A 10 -34.98 23.82 -11.23
N LEU A 11 -35.43 22.61 -10.86
CA LEU A 11 -34.61 21.61 -10.19
C LEU A 11 -33.69 20.96 -11.24
N ALA A 12 -32.43 21.38 -11.28
CA ALA A 12 -31.41 20.73 -12.09
C ALA A 12 -31.10 19.34 -11.49
N LEU A 13 -31.67 18.30 -12.10
CA LEU A 13 -31.36 16.91 -11.78
C LEU A 13 -29.96 16.61 -12.37
N ALA A 14 -28.92 16.72 -11.54
CA ALA A 14 -27.59 16.23 -11.90
C ALA A 14 -27.64 14.70 -11.96
N VAL A 15 -27.78 14.15 -13.16
CA VAL A 15 -27.65 12.71 -13.40
C VAL A 15 -26.16 12.38 -13.26
N SER A 16 -25.74 11.91 -12.08
CA SER A 16 -24.45 11.24 -11.93
C SER A 16 -24.56 9.89 -12.62
N THR A 17 -24.23 9.80 -13.91
CA THR A 17 -24.02 8.52 -14.57
C THR A 17 -22.78 7.88 -13.96
N SER A 18 -22.99 7.02 -12.96
CA SER A 18 -21.98 6.08 -12.49
C SER A 18 -21.71 5.09 -13.62
N PHE A 19 -20.82 5.48 -14.55
CA PHE A 19 -20.18 4.51 -15.41
C PHE A 19 -19.38 3.58 -14.50
N SER A 20 -19.87 2.35 -14.35
CA SER A 20 -19.08 1.24 -13.85
C SER A 20 -18.00 0.93 -14.89
N GLN A 21 -17.02 1.82 -15.06
CA GLN A 21 -15.80 1.46 -15.74
C GLN A 21 -15.11 0.43 -14.85
N SER A 22 -15.07 -0.81 -15.33
CA SER A 22 -14.28 -1.85 -14.70
C SER A 22 -12.81 -1.43 -14.80
N VAL A 23 -12.08 -1.56 -13.70
CA VAL A 23 -10.61 -1.51 -13.75
C VAL A 23 -10.17 -2.69 -14.61
N VAL A 24 -9.34 -2.43 -15.63
CA VAL A 24 -8.83 -3.48 -16.53
C VAL A 24 -7.32 -3.52 -16.56
N ASN A 25 -6.66 -2.38 -16.35
CA ASN A 25 -5.21 -2.30 -16.28
C ASN A 25 -4.77 -1.59 -15.00
N SER A 26 -3.78 -2.15 -14.31
CA SER A 26 -3.23 -1.57 -13.09
C SER A 26 -1.79 -2.00 -12.84
N SER A 27 -1.05 -1.14 -12.14
CA SER A 27 0.26 -1.46 -11.58
C SER A 27 0.35 -0.99 -10.12
N VAL A 28 1.16 -1.69 -9.34
CA VAL A 28 1.45 -1.38 -7.94
C VAL A 28 2.95 -1.29 -7.77
N ILE A 29 3.48 -0.08 -7.65
CA ILE A 29 4.92 0.18 -7.61
C ILE A 29 5.31 0.51 -6.16
N PRO A 30 6.38 -0.06 -5.58
CA PRO A 30 7.31 -1.03 -6.19
C PRO A 30 6.87 -2.50 -6.09
N CYS A 31 5.72 -2.80 -5.47
CA CYS A 31 5.32 -4.16 -5.10
C CYS A 31 5.34 -5.19 -6.24
N ASP A 32 4.88 -4.81 -7.44
CA ASP A 32 4.88 -5.69 -8.61
C ASP A 32 6.29 -6.13 -9.01
N ALA A 33 7.30 -5.26 -8.87
CA ALA A 33 8.69 -5.58 -9.19
C ALA A 33 9.35 -6.43 -8.10
N LEU A 34 8.95 -6.24 -6.85
CA LEU A 34 9.46 -6.96 -5.69
C LEU A 34 8.75 -8.31 -5.48
N GLY A 35 7.60 -8.56 -6.12
CA GLY A 35 6.77 -9.73 -5.84
C GLY A 35 6.14 -9.74 -4.45
N GLY A 36 6.11 -8.60 -3.75
CA GLY A 36 5.71 -8.51 -2.35
C GLY A 36 5.48 -7.09 -1.88
N VAL A 37 4.86 -6.95 -0.71
CA VAL A 37 4.74 -5.67 0.00
C VAL A 37 5.83 -5.57 1.04
N ILE A 38 6.59 -4.48 0.99
CA ILE A 38 7.52 -4.11 2.06
C ILE A 38 6.83 -3.08 2.95
N VAL A 39 6.87 -3.33 4.25
CA VAL A 39 6.44 -2.40 5.30
C VAL A 39 7.64 -2.06 6.19
N CYS A 40 7.62 -0.93 6.87
CA CYS A 40 8.67 -0.56 7.83
C CYS A 40 8.11 0.43 8.86
N PRO A 41 8.48 0.38 10.15
CA PRO A 41 8.01 1.34 11.15
C PRO A 41 8.69 2.72 11.05
N ASP A 42 9.20 3.11 9.89
CA ASP A 42 10.11 4.25 9.66
C ASP A 42 9.41 5.61 9.48
N MET A 43 8.56 5.97 10.43
CA MET A 43 7.89 7.26 10.44
C MET A 43 8.69 8.30 11.25
N PRO A 44 8.81 9.56 10.81
CA PRO A 44 8.20 10.18 9.62
C PRO A 44 9.08 10.13 8.34
N ASN A 45 10.17 9.35 8.34
CA ASN A 45 11.17 9.33 7.25
C ASN A 45 11.15 8.00 6.48
N PRO A 46 10.08 7.70 5.72
CA PRO A 46 9.91 6.40 5.12
C PRO A 46 10.93 6.10 4.02
N ILE A 47 11.44 4.87 4.03
CA ILE A 47 12.27 4.30 2.99
C ILE A 47 11.48 4.24 1.68
N PRO A 48 12.16 4.31 0.53
CA PRO A 48 11.48 4.24 -0.78
C PRO A 48 10.58 3.02 -0.96
N ALA A 49 10.95 1.87 -0.38
CA ALA A 49 10.21 0.62 -0.55
C ALA A 49 8.79 0.63 0.06
N THR A 50 8.53 1.48 1.06
CA THR A 50 7.22 1.59 1.73
C THR A 50 6.29 2.62 1.08
N LYS A 51 6.78 3.38 0.09
CA LYS A 51 6.00 4.36 -0.68
C LYS A 51 5.38 3.67 -1.88
N VAL A 52 4.10 3.36 -1.79
CA VAL A 52 3.40 2.60 -2.83
C VAL A 52 2.57 3.52 -3.71
N THR A 53 2.81 3.45 -5.02
CA THR A 53 1.98 4.11 -6.04
C THR A 53 1.14 3.06 -6.74
N VAL A 54 -0.18 3.19 -6.65
CA VAL A 54 -1.14 2.37 -7.37
C VAL A 54 -1.65 3.15 -8.58
N VAL A 55 -1.48 2.58 -9.77
CA VAL A 55 -1.98 3.16 -11.02
C VAL A 55 -3.19 2.38 -11.48
N VAL A 56 -4.29 3.07 -11.81
CA VAL A 56 -5.55 2.48 -12.24
C VAL A 56 -5.96 3.04 -13.59
N ARG A 57 -6.25 2.13 -14.54
CA ARG A 57 -6.62 2.46 -15.92
C ARG A 57 -7.80 1.63 -16.41
N ASP A 58 -8.55 2.21 -17.34
CA ASP A 58 -9.65 1.55 -18.03
C ASP A 58 -9.14 0.62 -19.16
N ALA A 59 -10.07 -0.03 -19.88
CA ALA A 59 -9.75 -0.91 -21.00
C ALA A 59 -9.07 -0.20 -22.19
N GLY A 60 -9.27 1.12 -22.31
CA GLY A 60 -8.62 1.96 -23.31
C GLY A 60 -7.25 2.48 -22.86
N ASN A 61 -6.75 2.03 -21.71
CA ASN A 61 -5.53 2.49 -21.07
C ASN A 61 -5.57 3.96 -20.60
N ASN A 62 -6.77 4.55 -20.50
CA ASN A 62 -6.94 5.91 -19.98
C ASN A 62 -6.82 5.91 -18.46
N PRO A 63 -6.23 6.96 -17.85
CA PRO A 63 -6.18 7.10 -16.40
C PRO A 63 -7.59 7.22 -15.81
N MET A 64 -7.84 6.52 -14.71
CA MET A 64 -9.12 6.58 -14.01
C MET A 64 -9.00 7.44 -12.75
N PRO A 65 -9.46 8.71 -12.75
CA PRO A 65 -9.46 9.55 -11.55
C PRO A 65 -10.60 9.21 -10.59
N ASN A 66 -10.46 9.62 -9.33
CA ASN A 66 -11.46 9.48 -8.28
C ASN A 66 -11.84 8.03 -7.94
N VAL A 67 -10.93 7.08 -8.18
CA VAL A 67 -11.10 5.67 -7.82
C VAL A 67 -10.57 5.45 -6.41
N PRO A 68 -11.39 4.97 -5.46
CA PRO A 68 -10.91 4.62 -4.13
C PRO A 68 -10.04 3.37 -4.18
N VAL A 69 -8.86 3.45 -3.58
CA VAL A 69 -7.88 2.38 -3.45
C VAL A 69 -7.67 2.06 -1.97
N ASN A 70 -7.69 0.78 -1.63
CA ASN A 70 -7.47 0.31 -0.26
C ASN A 70 -6.48 -0.86 -0.25
N LEU A 71 -5.58 -0.86 0.71
CA LEU A 71 -4.74 -1.99 1.09
C LEU A 71 -5.25 -2.54 2.42
N GLY A 72 -5.47 -3.85 2.48
CA GLY A 72 -5.73 -4.57 3.72
C GLY A 72 -4.68 -5.64 3.96
N PHE A 73 -4.33 -5.85 5.23
CA PHE A 73 -3.54 -6.99 5.66
C PHE A 73 -4.46 -8.16 6.07
N GLY A 74 -4.01 -9.38 5.83
CA GLY A 74 -4.66 -10.61 6.27
C GLY A 74 -4.51 -10.84 7.78
N SER A 75 -4.84 -12.04 8.24
CA SER A 75 -4.76 -12.41 9.66
C SER A 75 -3.34 -12.68 10.17
N GLY A 76 -2.31 -12.43 9.35
CA GLY A 76 -0.92 -12.59 9.75
C GLY A 76 -0.52 -11.64 10.87
N ALA A 77 0.60 -11.94 11.52
CA ALA A 77 1.20 -11.08 12.53
C ALA A 77 1.91 -9.90 11.85
N ILE A 78 1.12 -8.91 11.39
CA ILE A 78 1.57 -7.62 10.89
C ILE A 78 1.13 -6.54 11.86
N ASN A 79 2.09 -5.83 12.44
CA ASN A 79 1.83 -4.82 13.47
C ASN A 79 1.78 -3.43 12.85
N VAL A 80 0.58 -3.00 12.46
CA VAL A 80 0.37 -1.76 11.71
C VAL A 80 0.59 -0.53 12.58
N CYS A 81 1.28 0.45 12.01
CA CYS A 81 1.50 1.75 12.60
C CYS A 81 0.29 2.67 12.57
N PRO A 82 0.06 3.49 13.62
CA PRO A 82 -0.97 4.54 13.58
C PRO A 82 -0.79 5.55 12.43
N GLY A 83 0.45 5.77 11.97
CA GLY A 83 0.78 6.67 10.87
C GLY A 83 0.68 6.07 9.46
N ALA A 84 0.31 4.79 9.34
CA ALA A 84 0.21 4.15 8.03
C ALA A 84 -0.96 4.74 7.20
N ILE A 85 -0.71 4.96 5.92
CA ILE A 85 -1.71 5.41 4.94
C ILE A 85 -2.03 4.21 4.05
N LEU A 86 -3.07 3.46 4.44
CA LEU A 86 -3.48 2.23 3.76
C LEU A 86 -4.62 2.44 2.75
N SER A 87 -5.09 3.67 2.58
CA SER A 87 -6.11 4.00 1.59
C SER A 87 -5.81 5.34 0.93
N GLY A 88 -6.33 5.50 -0.29
CA GLY A 88 -6.17 6.70 -1.10
C GLY A 88 -7.20 6.77 -2.20
N VAL A 89 -7.19 7.87 -2.94
CA VAL A 89 -8.06 8.09 -4.10
C VAL A 89 -7.18 8.49 -5.28
N THR A 90 -7.45 7.92 -6.46
CA THR A 90 -6.63 8.21 -7.65
C THR A 90 -6.78 9.66 -8.12
N ASN A 91 -5.66 10.28 -8.47
CA ASN A 91 -5.59 11.64 -9.02
C ASN A 91 -5.99 11.68 -10.52
N ALA A 92 -5.82 12.84 -11.18
CA ALA A 92 -6.10 13.01 -12.62
C ALA A 92 -5.30 12.07 -13.55
N ASN A 93 -4.15 11.56 -13.09
CA ASN A 93 -3.31 10.60 -13.81
C ASN A 93 -3.66 9.14 -13.47
N GLY A 94 -4.69 8.90 -12.66
CA GLY A 94 -5.08 7.55 -12.23
C GLY A 94 -4.18 6.97 -11.13
N GLU A 95 -3.47 7.82 -10.38
CA GLU A 95 -2.49 7.39 -9.38
C GLU A 95 -3.00 7.64 -7.95
N ALA A 96 -2.92 6.64 -7.09
CA ALA A 96 -3.13 6.76 -5.65
C ALA A 96 -1.82 6.44 -4.91
N PHE A 97 -1.53 7.18 -3.85
CA PHE A 97 -0.32 7.02 -3.05
C PHE A 97 -0.67 6.46 -1.68
N LEU A 98 0.02 5.40 -1.29
CA LEU A 98 -0.07 4.76 0.01
C LEU A 98 1.29 4.84 0.69
N LEU A 99 1.28 4.85 2.02
CA LEU A 99 2.48 4.84 2.83
C LEU A 99 2.38 3.72 3.86
N LEU A 100 3.20 2.70 3.68
CA LEU A 100 3.05 1.46 4.43
C LEU A 100 3.98 1.43 5.63
N ALA A 101 3.40 1.59 6.82
CA ALA A 101 4.15 1.53 8.06
C ALA A 101 3.65 0.38 8.94
N ALA A 102 4.51 -0.60 9.19
CA ALA A 102 4.23 -1.75 10.05
C ALA A 102 5.50 -2.55 10.37
N GLY A 103 5.40 -3.43 11.36
CA GLY A 103 6.37 -4.49 11.68
C GLY A 103 5.87 -5.89 11.30
N GLY A 104 6.79 -6.85 11.26
CA GLY A 104 6.48 -8.27 11.10
C GLY A 104 6.61 -8.83 9.68
N CYS A 105 6.17 -10.07 9.53
CA CYS A 105 6.27 -10.82 8.28
C CYS A 105 5.11 -11.81 8.17
N ASP A 106 4.56 -11.92 6.97
CA ASP A 106 3.59 -12.94 6.60
C ASP A 106 3.86 -13.41 5.16
N GLN A 107 4.32 -14.66 5.04
CA GLN A 107 4.67 -15.31 3.77
C GLN A 107 3.45 -15.91 3.04
N ASN A 108 2.23 -15.71 3.55
CA ASN A 108 1.03 -16.08 2.82
C ASN A 108 0.93 -15.19 1.56
N PRO A 109 0.78 -15.76 0.34
CA PRO A 109 0.64 -14.96 -0.89
C PRO A 109 -0.58 -14.01 -0.91
N SER A 110 -1.49 -14.14 0.06
CA SER A 110 -2.64 -13.25 0.30
C SER A 110 -2.54 -12.44 1.60
N ALA A 111 -1.35 -12.29 2.17
CA ALA A 111 -1.09 -11.52 3.39
C ALA A 111 -1.40 -10.03 3.24
N ALA A 112 -1.25 -9.46 2.05
CA ALA A 112 -1.76 -8.13 1.71
C ALA A 112 -2.64 -8.21 0.47
N LYS A 113 -3.70 -7.39 0.43
CA LYS A 113 -4.61 -7.28 -0.70
C LYS A 113 -4.85 -5.83 -1.04
N ILE A 114 -4.61 -5.47 -2.30
CA ILE A 114 -4.90 -4.13 -2.84
C ILE A 114 -6.16 -4.22 -3.69
N VAL A 115 -7.10 -3.31 -3.43
CA VAL A 115 -8.42 -3.27 -4.05
C VAL A 115 -8.69 -1.86 -4.56
N ALA A 116 -9.17 -1.71 -5.78
CA ALA A 116 -9.64 -0.45 -6.35
C ALA A 116 -11.12 -0.55 -6.71
N ASN A 117 -11.95 0.32 -6.12
CA ASN A 117 -13.41 0.30 -6.28
C ASN A 117 -14.05 -1.09 -6.07
N GLY A 118 -13.58 -1.83 -5.06
CA GLY A 118 -14.05 -3.20 -4.79
C GLY A 118 -13.43 -4.30 -5.66
N ILE A 119 -12.69 -3.96 -6.72
CA ILE A 119 -12.01 -4.92 -7.59
C ILE A 119 -10.62 -5.25 -7.04
N PRO A 120 -10.30 -6.52 -6.72
CA PRO A 120 -8.96 -6.93 -6.33
C PRO A 120 -7.96 -6.67 -7.47
N LEU A 121 -6.88 -5.96 -7.19
CA LEU A 121 -5.80 -5.71 -8.15
C LEU A 121 -4.67 -6.73 -7.98
N ARG A 122 -4.21 -6.89 -6.74
CA ARG A 122 -3.08 -7.76 -6.37
C ARG A 122 -3.25 -8.34 -4.97
N THR A 123 -2.59 -9.46 -4.77
CA THR A 123 -2.33 -10.05 -3.46
C THR A 123 -0.83 -10.30 -3.33
N PHE A 124 -0.29 -10.10 -2.14
CA PHE A 124 1.15 -10.19 -1.89
C PHE A 124 1.45 -10.87 -0.56
N VAL A 125 2.66 -11.40 -0.44
CA VAL A 125 3.33 -11.60 0.85
C VAL A 125 3.70 -10.24 1.46
N VAL A 126 3.93 -10.20 2.77
CA VAL A 126 4.34 -8.98 3.50
C VAL A 126 5.63 -9.24 4.26
N LYS A 127 6.60 -8.35 4.12
CA LYS A 127 7.90 -8.43 4.79
C LYS A 127 8.31 -7.08 5.35
N SER A 128 9.04 -7.09 6.45
CA SER A 128 9.52 -5.89 7.13
C SER A 128 11.00 -6.01 7.49
N PRO A 129 11.78 -4.91 7.45
CA PRO A 129 13.03 -4.79 8.18
C PRO A 129 12.89 -4.91 9.70
N ASP A 130 11.71 -4.62 10.25
CA ASP A 130 11.35 -4.89 11.65
C ASP A 130 10.78 -6.30 11.73
N PHE A 131 11.70 -7.26 11.81
CA PHE A 131 11.41 -8.69 11.93
C PHE A 131 12.50 -9.39 12.75
N ASP A 132 12.30 -9.43 14.05
CA ASP A 132 12.97 -10.30 15.01
C ASP A 132 12.03 -11.37 15.60
N GLY A 133 10.79 -11.41 15.10
CA GLY A 133 9.73 -12.31 15.50
C GLY A 133 8.40 -12.00 14.80
N ALA A 134 7.38 -12.82 15.04
CA ALA A 134 6.05 -12.59 14.50
C ALA A 134 5.51 -11.23 14.98
N GLY A 135 5.14 -10.34 14.05
CA GLY A 135 4.62 -9.00 14.36
C GLY A 135 5.66 -7.89 14.43
N GLY A 136 6.95 -8.19 14.64
CA GLY A 136 7.95 -7.16 14.93
C GLY A 136 7.65 -6.39 16.22
N ASP A 137 8.62 -5.58 16.65
CA ASP A 137 8.52 -4.78 17.88
C ASP A 137 8.28 -3.29 17.60
N LYS A 138 8.02 -2.94 16.33
CA LYS A 138 7.89 -1.56 15.81
C LYS A 138 9.19 -0.79 15.82
N ALA A 139 10.33 -1.47 15.90
CA ALA A 139 11.65 -0.87 15.77
C ALA A 139 12.54 -1.68 14.82
N VAL A 140 13.35 -0.99 14.02
CA VAL A 140 14.43 -1.67 13.27
C VAL A 140 15.72 -1.46 14.02
N ASN A 141 16.21 -2.52 14.65
CA ASN A 141 17.30 -2.49 15.63
C ASN A 141 18.21 -3.73 15.54
N LEU A 142 19.09 -3.91 16.52
CA LEU A 142 20.10 -4.98 16.51
C LEU A 142 19.49 -6.38 16.51
N ALA A 143 18.31 -6.58 17.09
CA ALA A 143 17.59 -7.85 17.05
C ALA A 143 17.20 -8.22 15.62
N ASP A 144 16.71 -7.25 14.85
CA ASP A 144 16.39 -7.43 13.43
C ASP A 144 17.63 -7.70 12.59
N LEU A 145 18.76 -7.04 12.89
CA LEU A 145 20.01 -7.31 12.20
C LEU A 145 20.49 -8.75 12.46
N ALA A 146 20.35 -9.23 13.70
CA ALA A 146 20.64 -10.62 14.02
C ALA A 146 19.72 -11.58 13.25
N SER A 147 18.42 -11.28 13.17
CA SER A 147 17.44 -12.04 12.40
C SER A 147 17.76 -12.03 10.89
N PHE A 148 18.12 -10.87 10.32
CA PHE A 148 18.56 -10.74 8.93
C PHE A 148 19.75 -11.64 8.63
N SER A 149 20.75 -11.65 9.51
CA SER A 149 21.95 -12.47 9.36
C SER A 149 21.69 -13.98 9.41
N SER A 150 20.54 -14.40 9.93
CA SER A 150 20.12 -15.81 9.96
C SER A 150 19.54 -16.30 8.62
N GLY A 151 19.28 -15.40 7.67
CA GLY A 151 18.84 -15.75 6.32
C GLY A 151 17.42 -16.29 6.24
N VAL A 152 16.55 -15.93 7.18
CA VAL A 152 15.14 -16.36 7.17
C VAL A 152 14.37 -15.72 6.00
N PRO A 153 13.39 -16.42 5.38
CA PRO A 153 12.67 -15.92 4.20
C PRO A 153 11.97 -14.56 4.35
N CYS A 154 11.74 -14.14 5.60
CA CYS A 154 11.17 -12.82 5.92
C CYS A 154 12.10 -11.65 5.62
N HIS A 155 13.38 -11.91 5.36
CA HIS A 155 14.34 -10.91 4.89
C HIS A 155 14.66 -11.03 3.39
N ASP A 156 13.97 -11.90 2.63
CA ASP A 156 14.06 -11.97 1.16
C ASP A 156 13.07 -10.96 0.54
N TYR A 157 13.40 -9.67 0.59
CA TYR A 157 12.51 -8.57 0.28
C TYR A 157 12.15 -8.46 -1.20
N ASP A 158 13.04 -8.90 -2.09
CA ASP A 158 12.80 -8.92 -3.53
C ASP A 158 12.25 -10.26 -4.03
N ASN A 159 12.02 -11.22 -3.12
CA ASN A 159 11.47 -12.54 -3.39
C ASN A 159 12.25 -13.33 -4.45
N ASN A 160 13.58 -13.17 -4.48
CA ASN A 160 14.46 -13.89 -5.41
C ASN A 160 14.80 -15.32 -4.92
N GLY A 161 14.36 -15.70 -3.72
CA GLY A 161 14.57 -17.01 -3.12
C GLY A 161 15.83 -17.11 -2.23
N THR A 162 16.57 -16.02 -2.06
CA THR A 162 17.76 -15.96 -1.21
C THR A 162 17.84 -14.63 -0.47
N VAL A 163 18.25 -14.65 0.80
CA VAL A 163 18.58 -13.42 1.54
C VAL A 163 20.01 -13.02 1.20
N GLY A 164 20.20 -11.87 0.56
CA GLY A 164 21.49 -11.45 0.02
C GLY A 164 21.71 -9.93 -0.05
N LEU A 165 22.57 -9.52 -0.99
CA LEU A 165 22.98 -8.13 -1.12
C LEU A 165 21.84 -7.20 -1.57
N SER A 166 20.91 -7.69 -2.39
CA SER A 166 19.73 -6.91 -2.79
C SER A 166 18.82 -6.63 -1.60
N ASP A 167 18.65 -7.60 -0.70
CA ASP A 167 17.86 -7.44 0.52
C ASP A 167 18.54 -6.52 1.54
N LEU A 168 19.86 -6.62 1.63
CA LEU A 168 20.65 -5.76 2.52
C LEU A 168 20.45 -4.28 2.17
N ILE A 169 20.22 -3.92 0.90
CA ILE A 169 19.96 -2.54 0.49
C ILE A 169 18.67 -2.02 1.14
N VAL A 170 17.61 -2.83 1.16
CA VAL A 170 16.34 -2.47 1.80
C VAL A 170 16.52 -2.39 3.32
N PHE A 171 17.12 -3.42 3.92
CA PHE A 171 17.34 -3.49 5.36
C PHE A 171 18.18 -2.31 5.87
N ALA A 172 19.30 -2.02 5.21
CA ALA A 172 20.22 -0.98 5.63
C ALA A 172 19.58 0.41 5.62
N GLN A 173 18.69 0.70 4.66
CA GLN A 173 17.96 1.98 4.62
C GLN A 173 17.07 2.17 5.85
N ALA A 174 16.44 1.10 6.33
CA ALA A 174 15.61 1.10 7.53
C ALA A 174 16.45 1.13 8.82
N PHE A 175 17.61 0.47 8.83
CA PHE A 175 18.47 0.38 10.00
C PHE A 175 19.24 1.67 10.31
N VAL A 176 19.65 2.45 9.30
CA VAL A 176 20.44 3.69 9.51
C VAL A 176 19.61 4.86 10.05
N ASN A 177 18.28 4.82 9.87
CA ASN A 177 17.34 5.77 10.44
C ASN A 177 16.52 4.99 11.45
N PRO A 178 16.83 4.99 12.77
CA PRO A 178 16.13 4.15 13.74
C PRO A 178 14.62 4.28 13.56
N ALA A 179 14.08 3.29 12.87
CA ALA A 179 12.72 3.30 12.39
C ALA A 179 11.89 2.98 13.60
N TRP A 180 11.03 3.90 14.00
CA TRP A 180 10.19 3.71 15.17
C TRP A 180 8.82 4.29 14.94
N CYS A 181 7.84 3.52 15.39
CA CYS A 181 6.46 3.86 15.25
C CYS A 181 5.79 3.85 16.63
N PRO A 182 5.42 5.03 17.16
CA PRO A 182 4.82 5.16 18.49
C PRO A 182 3.49 4.39 18.66
#